data_AF-A0A9J5Z415-F1
#
_entry.id   AF-A0A9J5Z415-F1
#
_cell.length_a   1.000
_cell.length_b   1.000
_cell.length_c   1.000
_cell.angle_alpha   90.00
_cell.angle_beta   90.00
_cell.angle_gamma   90.00
#
_symmetry.space_group_name_H-M   'P 1'
#
loop_
_entity.id
_entity.type
_entity.pdbx_description
1 polymer ?
#
loop_
_entity_poly.entity_id
_entity_poly.type
_entity_poly.pdbx_seq_one_letter_code
_entity_poly.pdbx_strand_id
1 'polypeptide(L)'
;MEGKNREELTENDEFFEAIVNAPVDKFLRVVVIKEIKGSQYGVQLESAIRDRLAEVDKYEEDEEEALEKIVEFFQSKYFKKDSVITYYFPATSGSAKISCTIEGKEDLEIEVENANVVEMMKKWYLGGTRGVSPTTISSLANNICVELSK
;
A
#
# COMPACT_ATOMS: atom_id res chain seq x y z
N MET A 1 -17.60 1.51 -18.41
CA MET A 1 -16.90 0.24 -18.16
C MET A 1 -17.92 -0.76 -17.61
N GLU A 2 -18.92 -1.12 -18.40
CA GLU A 2 -19.87 -2.20 -18.08
C GLU A 2 -19.53 -3.38 -18.99
N GLY A 3 -19.28 -4.56 -18.41
CA GLY A 3 -19.17 -5.82 -19.17
C GLY A 3 -17.77 -6.40 -19.42
N LYS A 4 -16.69 -5.92 -18.78
CA LYS A 4 -15.37 -6.60 -18.88
C LYS A 4 -15.39 -7.90 -18.07
N ASN A 5 -14.82 -8.98 -18.62
CA ASN A 5 -14.80 -10.28 -17.96
C ASN A 5 -13.82 -10.27 -16.77
N ARG A 6 -14.08 -11.12 -15.77
CA ARG A 6 -13.35 -11.15 -14.49
C ARG A 6 -11.84 -11.36 -14.66
N GLU A 7 -11.46 -12.20 -15.60
CA GLU A 7 -10.07 -12.49 -15.94
C GLU A 7 -9.40 -11.27 -16.60
N GLU A 8 -10.11 -10.59 -17.50
CA GLU A 8 -9.60 -9.39 -18.17
C GLU A 8 -9.34 -8.25 -17.18
N LEU A 9 -10.15 -8.08 -16.13
CA LEU A 9 -9.93 -7.05 -15.11
C LEU A 9 -8.71 -7.33 -14.21
N THR A 10 -8.37 -8.60 -14.01
CA THR A 10 -7.23 -8.99 -13.16
C THR A 10 -5.89 -8.72 -13.85
N GLU A 11 -5.89 -8.73 -15.19
CA GLU A 11 -4.72 -8.39 -16.03
C GLU A 11 -4.75 -6.94 -16.53
N ASN A 12 -5.77 -6.15 -16.16
CA ASN A 12 -5.92 -4.78 -16.62
C ASN A 12 -5.24 -3.79 -15.68
N ASP A 13 -3.98 -3.44 -15.96
CA ASP A 13 -3.25 -2.47 -15.14
C ASP A 13 -3.90 -1.08 -15.14
N GLU A 14 -4.58 -0.65 -16.22
CA GLU A 14 -5.32 0.62 -16.27
C GLU A 14 -6.48 0.66 -15.25
N PHE A 15 -7.14 -0.48 -15.01
CA PHE A 15 -8.21 -0.60 -14.03
C PHE A 15 -7.66 -0.41 -12.61
N PHE A 16 -6.53 -1.03 -12.31
CA PHE A 16 -5.84 -0.84 -11.03
C PHE A 16 -5.30 0.58 -10.85
N GLU A 17 -4.80 1.18 -11.93
CA GLU A 17 -4.40 2.58 -11.94
C GLU A 17 -5.59 3.51 -11.66
N ALA A 18 -6.75 3.25 -12.26
CA ALA A 18 -7.98 3.98 -11.96
C ALA A 18 -8.41 3.81 -10.49
N ILE A 19 -8.25 2.62 -9.90
CA ILE A 19 -8.52 2.40 -8.46
C ILE A 19 -7.56 3.22 -7.60
N VAL A 20 -6.26 3.20 -7.90
CA VAL A 20 -5.24 3.95 -7.16
C VAL A 20 -5.55 5.45 -7.19
N ASN A 21 -5.90 5.97 -8.37
CA ASN A 21 -6.18 7.38 -8.61
C ASN A 21 -7.59 7.83 -8.19
N ALA A 22 -8.51 6.90 -7.92
CA ALA A 22 -9.88 7.24 -7.55
C ALA A 22 -9.89 8.15 -6.30
N PRO A 23 -10.69 9.24 -6.28
CA PRO A 23 -10.76 10.18 -5.16
C PRO A 23 -11.63 9.64 -4.02
N VAL A 24 -11.30 8.44 -3.55
CA VAL A 24 -11.96 7.74 -2.46
C VAL A 24 -10.94 7.36 -1.39
N ASP A 25 -11.39 7.36 -0.14
CA ASP A 25 -10.61 6.89 0.99
C ASP A 25 -10.26 5.41 0.79
N LYS A 26 -9.00 5.07 1.00
CA LYS A 26 -8.52 3.69 0.89
C LYS A 26 -7.98 3.25 2.23
N PHE A 27 -8.34 2.05 2.63
CA PHE A 27 -7.86 1.45 3.86
C PHE A 27 -7.32 0.05 3.57
N LEU A 28 -6.05 -0.17 3.87
CA LEU A 28 -5.41 -1.48 3.77
C LEU A 28 -5.13 -2.01 5.17
N ARG A 29 -5.48 -3.27 5.41
CA ARG A 29 -5.17 -3.97 6.65
C ARG A 29 -4.34 -5.21 6.34
N VAL A 30 -3.10 -5.20 6.80
CA VAL A 30 -2.12 -6.27 6.63
C VAL A 30 -1.96 -6.98 7.96
N VAL A 31 -2.31 -8.27 8.00
CA VAL A 31 -2.17 -9.11 9.20
C VAL A 31 -0.95 -10.00 9.06
N VAL A 32 -0.11 -10.00 10.08
CA VAL A 32 1.15 -10.74 10.08
C VAL A 32 0.88 -12.21 10.43
N ILE A 33 0.95 -13.06 9.41
CA ILE A 33 0.76 -14.51 9.55
C ILE A 33 2.05 -15.19 10.02
N LYS A 34 3.20 -14.69 9.55
CA LYS A 34 4.54 -15.19 9.89
C LYS A 34 5.33 -14.05 10.54
N GLU A 35 5.94 -14.34 11.68
CA GLU A 35 6.75 -13.35 12.41
C GLU A 35 7.82 -12.76 11.50
N ILE A 36 7.92 -11.43 11.50
CA ILE A 36 8.84 -10.67 10.66
C ILE A 36 9.37 -9.48 11.44
N LYS A 37 10.68 -9.23 11.31
CA LYS A 37 11.26 -8.00 11.86
C LYS A 37 10.71 -6.83 11.05
N GLY A 38 10.29 -5.76 11.72
CA GLY A 38 9.79 -4.60 10.99
C GLY A 38 10.86 -4.00 10.08
N SER A 39 12.16 -4.16 10.37
CA SER A 39 13.24 -3.82 9.43
C SER A 39 13.16 -4.59 8.10
N GLN A 40 12.80 -5.88 8.11
CA GLN A 40 12.64 -6.65 6.88
C GLN A 40 11.42 -6.21 6.07
N TYR A 41 10.36 -5.80 6.76
CA TYR A 41 9.17 -5.28 6.11
C TYR A 41 9.40 -3.87 5.55
N GLY A 42 10.04 -3.00 6.34
CA GLY A 42 10.43 -1.64 5.97
C GLY A 42 11.33 -1.62 4.73
N VAL A 43 12.38 -2.44 4.69
CA VAL A 43 13.29 -2.51 3.53
C VAL A 43 12.58 -2.97 2.25
N GLN A 44 11.62 -3.90 2.34
CA GLN A 44 10.84 -4.32 1.17
C GLN A 44 9.93 -3.20 0.65
N LEU A 45 9.29 -2.47 1.56
CA LEU A 45 8.47 -1.31 1.24
C LEU A 45 9.33 -0.19 0.64
N GLU A 46 10.48 0.10 1.25
CA GLU A 46 11.43 1.12 0.81
C GLU A 46 11.93 0.84 -0.60
N SER A 47 12.49 -0.35 -0.83
CA SER A 47 13.00 -0.75 -2.14
C SER A 47 11.92 -0.63 -3.22
N ALA A 48 10.71 -1.12 -2.94
CA ALA A 48 9.62 -1.10 -3.92
C ALA A 48 9.16 0.32 -4.26
N ILE A 49 9.10 1.22 -3.28
CA ILE A 49 8.71 2.62 -3.50
C ILE A 49 9.85 3.37 -4.18
N ARG A 50 11.08 3.23 -3.69
CA ARG A 50 12.27 3.88 -4.24
C ARG A 50 12.48 3.51 -5.71
N ASP A 51 12.40 2.23 -6.04
CA ASP A 51 12.53 1.78 -7.44
C ASP A 51 11.46 2.44 -8.32
N ARG A 52 10.21 2.51 -7.84
CA ARG A 52 9.11 3.14 -8.59
C ARG A 52 9.24 4.66 -8.70
N LEU A 53 9.74 5.35 -7.67
CA LEU A 53 10.00 6.79 -7.69
C LEU A 53 11.15 7.12 -8.64
N ALA A 54 12.22 6.32 -8.61
CA ALA A 54 13.35 6.46 -9.51
C ALA A 54 12.96 6.19 -10.97
N GLU A 55 12.09 5.20 -11.23
CA GLU A 55 11.55 4.92 -12.57
C GLU A 55 10.79 6.11 -13.18
N VAL A 56 10.18 6.96 -12.35
CA VAL A 56 9.42 8.14 -12.80
C VAL A 56 10.18 9.46 -12.61
N ASP A 57 11.46 9.41 -12.25
CA ASP A 57 12.32 10.58 -11.99
C ASP A 57 11.71 11.53 -10.95
N LYS A 58 11.19 10.96 -9.84
CA LYS A 58 10.59 11.69 -8.71
C LYS A 58 11.18 11.29 -7.36
N TYR A 59 12.40 10.74 -7.35
CA TYR A 59 13.08 10.41 -6.11
C TYR A 59 14.05 11.53 -5.74
N GLU A 60 13.54 12.56 -5.06
CA GLU A 60 14.30 13.70 -4.56
C GLU A 60 14.50 13.59 -3.03
N GLU A 61 15.16 14.60 -2.44
CA GLU A 61 15.44 14.65 -0.99
C GLU A 61 14.16 14.53 -0.14
N ASP A 62 13.05 15.16 -0.55
CA ASP A 62 11.77 15.12 0.18
C ASP A 62 11.16 13.70 0.22
N GLU A 63 11.26 12.95 -0.89
CA GLU A 63 10.79 11.56 -0.94
C GLU A 63 11.70 10.63 -0.13
N GLU A 64 13.00 10.83 -0.22
CA GLU A 64 14.00 10.08 0.55
C GLU A 64 13.77 10.24 2.05
N GLU A 65 13.60 11.47 2.54
CA GLU A 65 13.30 11.73 3.95
C GLU A 65 11.98 11.07 4.40
N ALA A 66 10.94 11.11 3.56
CA ALA A 66 9.66 10.50 3.87
C ALA A 66 9.77 8.96 3.92
N LEU A 67 10.52 8.36 3.00
CA LEU A 67 10.84 6.93 2.99
C LEU A 67 11.62 6.51 4.21
N GLU A 68 12.67 7.25 4.57
CA GLU A 68 13.52 6.96 5.71
C GLU A 68 12.68 6.95 7.01
N LYS A 69 11.81 7.94 7.20
CA LYS A 69 10.87 7.99 8.35
C LYS A 69 9.99 6.74 8.44
N ILE A 70 9.49 6.24 7.31
CA ILE A 70 8.68 5.01 7.26
C ILE A 70 9.54 3.80 7.63
N VAL A 71 10.76 3.71 7.09
CA VAL A 71 11.69 2.61 7.36
C VAL A 71 12.10 2.59 8.82
N GLU A 72 12.50 3.72 9.39
CA GLU A 72 12.85 3.85 10.80
C GLU A 72 11.67 3.47 11.71
N PHE A 73 10.47 3.91 11.34
CA PHE A 73 9.25 3.53 12.04
C PHE A 73 9.05 2.01 12.04
N PHE A 74 9.28 1.33 10.93
CA PHE A 74 9.19 -0.13 10.88
C PHE A 74 10.40 -0.83 11.52
N GLN A 75 11.61 -0.31 11.38
CA GLN A 75 12.86 -0.89 11.86
C GLN A 75 12.90 -1.04 13.38
N SER A 76 12.28 -0.10 14.09
CA SER A 76 12.11 -0.15 15.55
C SER A 76 11.08 -1.20 16.03
N LYS A 77 10.33 -1.82 15.12
CA LYS A 77 9.22 -2.74 15.43
C LYS A 77 9.57 -4.19 15.16
N TYR A 78 8.92 -5.07 15.93
CA TYR A 78 8.96 -6.51 15.73
C TYR A 78 7.53 -7.01 15.61
N PHE A 79 7.16 -7.50 14.43
CA PHE A 79 5.82 -7.98 14.16
C PHE A 79 5.73 -9.46 14.47
N LYS A 80 5.03 -9.76 15.56
CA LYS A 80 4.66 -11.12 15.91
C LYS A 80 3.49 -11.58 15.05
N LYS A 81 3.22 -12.88 15.09
CA LYS A 81 1.98 -13.44 14.57
C LYS A 81 0.79 -12.66 15.14
N ASP A 82 -0.21 -12.42 14.30
CA ASP A 82 -1.43 -11.66 14.62
C ASP A 82 -1.22 -10.14 14.83
N SER A 83 0.00 -9.63 14.64
CA SER A 83 0.21 -8.17 14.54
C SER A 83 -0.50 -7.61 13.31
N VAL A 84 -1.01 -6.38 13.42
CA VAL A 84 -1.78 -5.74 12.36
C VAL A 84 -1.09 -4.44 11.96
N ILE A 85 -0.86 -4.28 10.66
CA ILE A 85 -0.39 -3.03 10.04
C ILE A 85 -1.57 -2.49 9.24
N THR A 86 -1.87 -1.23 9.40
CA THR A 86 -2.99 -0.54 8.76
C THR A 86 -2.49 0.68 8.04
N TYR A 87 -2.94 0.85 6.81
CA TYR A 87 -2.65 2.02 5.99
C TYR A 87 -3.96 2.70 5.66
N TYR A 88 -4.10 3.95 6.06
CA TYR A 88 -5.23 4.78 5.70
C TYR A 88 -4.77 5.88 4.75
N PHE A 89 -5.42 5.97 3.60
CA PHE A 89 -5.15 6.94 2.56
C PHE A 89 -6.40 7.82 2.36
N PRO A 90 -6.45 9.01 2.99
CA PRO A 90 -7.53 9.96 2.75
C PRO A 90 -7.55 10.40 1.28
N ALA A 91 -8.76 10.59 0.74
CA ALA A 91 -8.97 11.06 -0.64
C ALA A 91 -8.46 12.50 -0.87
N THR A 92 -8.44 13.32 0.18
CA THR A 92 -8.31 14.79 0.07
C THR A 92 -6.94 15.34 0.38
N SER A 93 -6.06 14.55 1.01
CA SER A 93 -4.89 15.11 1.70
C SER A 93 -3.56 14.81 1.02
N GLY A 94 -3.51 13.85 0.09
CA GLY A 94 -2.24 13.34 -0.43
C GLY A 94 -1.34 12.65 0.62
N SER A 95 -1.78 12.59 1.88
CA SER A 95 -1.07 11.94 2.97
C SER A 95 -1.49 10.48 3.15
N ALA A 96 -0.71 9.72 3.92
CA ALA A 96 -1.06 8.40 4.40
C ALA A 96 -0.81 8.29 5.91
N LYS A 97 -1.72 7.63 6.62
CA LYS A 97 -1.54 7.26 8.01
C LYS A 97 -1.21 5.78 8.10
N ILE A 98 -0.12 5.46 8.78
CA ILE A 98 0.33 4.09 8.97
C ILE A 98 0.23 3.79 10.46
N SER A 99 -0.64 2.86 10.83
CA SER A 99 -0.82 2.41 12.21
C SER A 99 -0.45 0.94 12.37
N CYS A 100 0.27 0.62 13.44
CA CYS A 100 0.75 -0.71 13.77
C CYS A 100 0.24 -1.12 15.15
N THR A 101 -0.56 -2.18 15.19
CA THR A 101 -1.03 -2.82 16.41
C THR A 101 -0.21 -4.08 16.64
N ILE A 102 0.57 -4.10 17.72
CA ILE A 102 1.37 -5.26 18.13
C ILE A 102 0.80 -5.75 19.46
N GLU A 103 0.50 -7.04 19.55
CA GLU A 103 -0.15 -7.61 20.73
C GLU A 103 0.62 -7.25 22.03
N GLY A 104 -0.04 -6.53 22.93
CA GLY A 104 0.53 -6.05 24.20
C GLY A 104 1.30 -4.74 24.15
N LYS A 105 1.25 -3.97 23.05
CA LYS A 105 1.80 -2.61 22.94
C LYS A 105 0.71 -1.62 22.52
N GLU A 106 0.94 -0.33 22.81
CA GLU A 106 0.12 0.77 22.30
C GLU A 106 0.15 0.81 20.76
N ASP A 107 -0.98 1.21 20.18
CA ASP A 107 -1.08 1.48 18.74
C ASP A 107 -0.09 2.59 18.37
N LEU A 108 0.86 2.24 17.50
CA LEU A 108 1.85 3.19 17.00
C LEU A 108 1.35 3.72 15.65
N GLU A 109 1.23 5.04 15.51
CA GLU A 109 0.84 5.69 14.27
C GLU A 109 1.96 6.62 13.77
N ILE A 110 2.12 6.70 12.44
CA ILE A 110 2.93 7.71 11.76
C ILE A 110 2.12 8.27 10.59
N GLU A 111 2.25 9.57 10.34
CA GLU A 111 1.68 10.24 9.18
C GLU A 111 2.77 10.56 8.16
N VAL A 112 2.49 10.27 6.90
CA VAL A 112 3.36 10.50 5.75
C VAL A 112 2.68 11.54 4.87
N GLU A 113 3.26 12.73 4.76
CA GLU A 113 2.66 13.85 4.03
C GLU A 113 3.20 13.98 2.59
N ASN A 114 4.15 13.14 2.17
CA ASN A 114 4.69 13.16 0.81
C ASN A 114 3.75 12.42 -0.16
N ALA A 115 3.11 13.16 -1.06
CA ALA A 115 2.14 12.60 -2.01
C ALA A 115 2.74 11.59 -3.00
N ASN A 116 3.99 11.77 -3.43
CA ASN A 116 4.67 10.86 -4.34
C ASN A 116 4.90 9.49 -3.66
N VAL A 117 5.43 9.49 -2.43
CA VAL A 117 5.62 8.28 -1.62
C VAL A 117 4.27 7.60 -1.37
N VAL A 118 3.25 8.36 -1.00
CA VAL A 118 1.89 7.84 -0.75
C VAL A 118 1.28 7.20 -1.98
N GLU A 119 1.45 7.80 -3.16
CA GLU A 119 0.99 7.21 -4.43
C GLU A 119 1.70 5.88 -4.71
N MET A 120 3.02 5.85 -4.54
CA MET A 120 3.81 4.63 -4.77
C MET A 120 3.50 3.53 -3.75
N MET A 121 3.18 3.87 -2.49
CA MET A 121 2.67 2.94 -1.49
C MET A 121 1.34 2.32 -1.92
N LYS A 122 0.41 3.12 -2.45
CA LYS A 122 -0.86 2.60 -3.01
C LYS A 122 -0.56 1.64 -4.15
N LYS A 123 0.33 2.01 -5.08
CA LYS A 123 0.73 1.16 -6.21
C LYS A 123 1.47 -0.11 -5.78
N TRP A 124 2.12 -0.12 -4.62
CA TRP A 124 2.78 -1.33 -4.10
C TRP A 124 1.77 -2.43 -3.75
N TYR A 125 0.60 -2.07 -3.21
CA TYR A 125 -0.47 -3.01 -2.87
C TYR A 125 -1.51 -3.19 -3.96
N LEU A 126 -1.88 -2.10 -4.63
CA LEU A 126 -3.01 -2.01 -5.55
C LEU A 126 -2.57 -1.89 -7.02
N GLY A 127 -1.27 -1.90 -7.32
CA GLY A 127 -0.75 -1.69 -8.67
C GLY A 127 -0.81 -2.91 -9.58
N GLY A 128 -1.92 -3.63 -9.57
CA GLY A 128 -2.19 -4.71 -10.52
C GLY A 128 -1.11 -5.78 -10.58
N THR A 129 -0.54 -5.99 -11.75
CA THR A 129 0.52 -7.00 -12.01
C THR A 129 1.78 -6.79 -11.18
N ARG A 130 2.05 -5.55 -10.76
CA ARG A 130 3.20 -5.18 -9.91
C ARG A 130 2.85 -5.16 -8.41
N GLY A 131 1.63 -5.55 -8.05
CA GLY A 131 1.18 -5.61 -6.66
C GLY A 131 1.90 -6.69 -5.86
N VAL A 132 2.21 -6.42 -4.59
CA VAL A 132 2.91 -7.38 -3.71
C VAL A 132 2.12 -8.66 -3.44
N SER A 133 0.79 -8.65 -3.65
CA SER A 133 -0.10 -9.78 -3.40
C SER A 133 -1.04 -10.01 -4.58
N PRO A 134 -0.70 -10.95 -5.49
CA PRO A 134 -1.55 -11.28 -6.65
C PRO A 134 -2.96 -11.73 -6.24
N THR A 135 -3.08 -12.45 -5.12
CA THR A 135 -4.38 -12.90 -4.61
C THR A 135 -5.25 -11.74 -4.12
N THR A 136 -4.66 -10.69 -3.56
CA THR A 136 -5.37 -9.46 -3.19
C THR A 136 -5.85 -8.73 -4.44
N ILE A 137 -5.01 -8.62 -5.46
CA ILE A 137 -5.33 -8.02 -6.76
C ILE A 137 -6.50 -8.73 -7.43
N SER A 138 -6.45 -10.06 -7.54
CA SER A 138 -7.57 -10.85 -8.08
C SER A 138 -8.84 -10.70 -7.24
N SER A 139 -8.73 -10.73 -5.91
CA SER A 139 -9.89 -10.56 -5.02
C SER A 139 -10.51 -9.17 -5.15
N LEU A 140 -9.70 -8.13 -5.32
CA LEU A 140 -10.15 -6.76 -5.50
C LEU A 140 -10.89 -6.60 -6.84
N ALA A 141 -10.29 -7.06 -7.94
CA ALA A 141 -10.94 -7.06 -9.25
C ALA A 141 -12.27 -7.82 -9.23
N ASN A 142 -12.32 -8.99 -8.59
CA ASN A 142 -13.53 -9.79 -8.46
C ASN A 142 -14.65 -9.04 -7.73
N ASN A 143 -14.34 -8.42 -6.58
CA ASN A 143 -15.36 -7.74 -5.77
C ASN A 143 -15.86 -6.47 -6.47
N ILE A 144 -14.96 -5.67 -7.06
CA ILE A 144 -15.37 -4.45 -7.78
C ILE A 144 -16.18 -4.82 -9.03
N CYS A 145 -15.79 -5.85 -9.77
CA CYS A 145 -16.57 -6.33 -10.91
C CYS A 145 -17.99 -6.72 -10.52
N VAL A 146 -18.16 -7.38 -9.36
CA VAL A 146 -19.48 -7.73 -8.82
C VAL A 146 -20.28 -6.49 -8.44
N GLU A 147 -19.67 -5.50 -7.79
CA GLU A 147 -20.36 -4.25 -7.44
C GLU A 147 -20.73 -3.41 -8.67
N LEU A 148 -19.90 -3.39 -9.71
CA LEU A 148 -20.20 -2.70 -10.98
C LEU A 148 -21.27 -3.41 -11.81
N SER A 149 -21.61 -4.66 -11.48
CA SER A 149 -22.63 -5.45 -12.18
C SER A 149 -24.00 -5.40 -11.48
N LYS A 150 -24.13 -4.63 -10.40
CA LYS A 150 -25.40 -4.40 -9.68
C LYS A 150 -26.06 -3.11 -10.16
#